data_AF-A0A1Y4R4B2-F1
#
_entry.id   AF-A0A1Y4R4B2-F1
#
_cell.length_a   1.000
_cell.length_b   1.000
_cell.length_c   1.000
_cell.angle_alpha   90.00
_cell.angle_beta   90.00
_cell.angle_gamma   90.00
#
_symmetry.space_group_name_H-M   'P 1'
#
loop_
_entity.id
_entity.type
_entity.pdbx_description
1 polymer ?
#
loop_
_entity_poly.entity_id
_entity_poly.type
_entity_poly.pdbx_seq_one_letter_code
_entity_poly.pdbx_strand_id
1 'polypeptide(L)' 'MIQTKGIKSGEYGFSSTQYTDLPASAPKWGYVKYFQHADNYVTVWVFPDGFTGGILLNQFILGQNQWNTTWKKLELSETS' A
#
# COMPACT_ATOMS: atom_id res chain seq x y z
N MET A 1 -21.74 1.60 -1.80
CA MET A 1 -21.55 0.78 -3.01
C MET A 1 -20.37 1.35 -3.80
N ILE A 2 -19.15 0.91 -3.44
CA ILE A 2 -17.87 1.39 -4.00
C ILE A 2 -17.83 1.22 -5.54
N GLN A 3 -18.46 0.15 -6.04
CA GLN A 3 -18.57 -0.17 -7.46
C GLN A 3 -19.40 0.85 -8.26
N THR A 4 -20.52 1.37 -7.73
CA THR A 4 -21.34 2.39 -8.43
C THR A 4 -20.72 3.78 -8.51
N LYS A 5 -19.74 4.09 -7.65
CA LYS A 5 -19.03 5.37 -7.70
C LYS A 5 -17.76 5.33 -8.56
N GLY A 6 -17.48 4.18 -9.20
CA GLY A 6 -16.22 3.96 -9.92
C GLY A 6 -14.98 3.96 -9.02
N ILE A 7 -15.16 3.86 -7.70
CA ILE A 7 -14.08 3.80 -6.74
C ILE A 7 -13.45 2.41 -6.86
N LYS A 8 -12.21 2.34 -7.32
CA LYS A 8 -11.46 1.07 -7.40
C LYS A 8 -10.57 0.98 -6.18
N SER A 9 -11.04 0.23 -5.19
CA SER A 9 -10.29 -0.06 -3.96
C SER A 9 -10.31 -1.55 -3.70
N GLY A 10 -9.31 -2.04 -2.97
CA GLY A 10 -9.27 -3.42 -2.57
C GLY A 10 -8.20 -3.67 -1.52
N GLU A 11 -8.20 -4.90 -1.04
CA GLU A 11 -7.34 -5.31 0.03
C GLU A 11 -7.08 -6.82 -0.03
N TYR A 12 -5.87 -7.24 0.34
CA TYR A 12 -5.51 -8.65 0.42
C TYR A 12 -4.32 -8.87 1.36
N GLY A 13 -4.28 -10.04 1.98
CA GLY A 13 -3.13 -10.51 2.75
C GLY A 13 -2.06 -11.09 1.83
N PHE A 14 -0.79 -10.89 2.18
CA PHE A 14 0.34 -11.49 1.49
C PHE A 14 1.18 -12.29 2.48
N SER A 15 1.46 -13.54 2.13
CA SER A 15 2.37 -14.44 2.85
C SER A 15 2.93 -15.51 1.92
N SER A 16 2.06 -16.06 1.06
CA SER A 16 2.36 -16.97 -0.04
C SER A 16 2.22 -16.32 -1.42
N THR A 17 1.31 -15.34 -1.57
CA THR A 17 1.22 -14.47 -2.75
C THR A 17 2.26 -13.36 -2.62
N GLN A 18 3.23 -13.31 -3.52
CA GLN A 18 4.37 -12.40 -3.40
C GLN A 18 3.94 -10.97 -3.75
N TYR A 19 3.98 -10.05 -2.79
CA TYR A 19 3.90 -8.61 -3.08
C TYR A 19 5.33 -8.09 -3.27
N THR A 20 5.78 -8.02 -4.52
CA THR A 20 7.18 -7.79 -4.89
C THR A 20 7.59 -6.33 -4.91
N ASP A 21 6.64 -5.40 -4.88
CA ASP A 21 6.87 -3.95 -4.96
C ASP A 21 7.36 -3.32 -3.65
N LEU A 22 7.59 -4.13 -2.62
CA LEU A 22 8.05 -3.68 -1.32
C LEU A 22 9.52 -3.24 -1.33
N PRO A 23 9.91 -2.29 -0.45
CA PRO A 23 11.31 -2.07 -0.13
C PRO A 23 12.00 -3.38 0.30
N ALA A 24 13.25 -3.59 -0.10
CA ALA A 24 13.98 -4.83 0.18
C ALA A 24 14.08 -5.20 1.67
N SER A 25 13.98 -4.20 2.57
CA SER A 25 14.01 -4.37 4.02
C SER A 25 12.65 -4.66 4.66
N ALA A 26 11.56 -4.69 3.88
CA ALA A 26 10.22 -4.89 4.42
C ALA A 26 9.92 -6.39 4.69
N PRO A 27 9.13 -6.70 5.73
CA PRO A 27 8.63 -8.04 5.97
C PRO A 27 7.90 -8.62 4.75
N LYS A 28 8.11 -9.92 4.50
CA LYS A 28 7.47 -10.64 3.39
C LYS A 28 6.02 -11.02 3.66
N TRP A 29 5.54 -10.78 4.87
CA TRP A 29 4.20 -11.11 5.33
C TRP A 29 3.49 -9.84 5.80
N GLY A 30 2.18 -9.79 5.61
CA GLY A 30 1.37 -8.68 6.05
C GLY A 30 0.12 -8.55 5.20
N TYR A 31 -0.35 -7.31 5.05
CA TYR A 31 -1.56 -7.01 4.32
C TYR A 31 -1.48 -5.68 3.58
N VAL A 32 -2.12 -5.61 2.41
CA VAL A 32 -2.12 -4.43 1.52
C VAL A 32 -3.53 -3.87 1.41
N LYS A 33 -3.65 -2.54 1.45
CA LYS A 33 -4.84 -1.79 1.01
C LYS A 33 -4.46 -0.88 -0.14
N TYR A 34 -5.34 -0.76 -1.12
CA TYR A 34 -5.13 0.17 -2.21
C TYR A 34 -6.41 0.91 -2.59
N PHE A 35 -6.24 2.13 -3.08
CA PHE A 35 -7.30 3.01 -3.50
C PHE A 35 -6.88 3.79 -4.74
N GLN A 36 -7.60 3.61 -5.84
CA GLN A 36 -7.43 4.40 -7.06
C GLN A 36 -8.16 5.74 -6.93
N HIS A 37 -7.41 6.82 -7.14
CA HIS A 37 -7.90 8.19 -7.22
C HIS A 37 -8.36 8.53 -8.64
N ALA A 38 -9.16 9.59 -8.76
CA ALA A 38 -9.63 10.08 -10.05
C ALA A 38 -8.48 10.55 -10.96
N ASP A 39 -7.38 11.04 -10.38
CA ASP A 39 -6.24 11.63 -11.10
C ASP A 39 -5.22 10.60 -11.60
N ASN A 40 -5.67 9.39 -11.96
CA ASN A 40 -4.85 8.31 -12.53
C ASN A 40 -3.66 7.85 -11.66
N TYR A 41 -3.82 7.86 -10.34
CA TYR A 41 -2.87 7.21 -9.44
C TYR A 41 -3.58 6.34 -8.40
N VAL A 42 -2.86 5.36 -7.86
CA VAL A 42 -3.32 4.44 -6.83
C VAL A 42 -2.49 4.69 -5.58
N THR A 43 -3.14 5.01 -4.46
CA THR A 43 -2.48 4.98 -3.15
C THR A 43 -2.45 3.55 -2.64
N VAL A 44 -1.28 3.11 -2.19
CA VAL A 44 -1.08 1.78 -1.61
C VAL A 44 -0.52 1.92 -0.21
N TRP A 45 -1.20 1.27 0.73
CA TRP A 45 -0.76 1.09 2.10
C TRP A 45 -0.39 -0.36 2.33
N VAL A 46 0.75 -0.59 2.94
CA VAL A 46 1.21 -1.91 3.36
C VAL A 46 1.33 -1.87 4.88
N PHE A 47 0.76 -2.89 5.49
CA PHE A 47 0.80 -3.19 6.91
C PHE A 47 1.66 -4.45 7.07
N PRO A 48 2.99 -4.32 7.20
CA PRO A 48 3.86 -5.46 7.35
C PRO A 48 3.59 -6.14 8.69
N ASP A 49 3.67 -7.47 8.71
CA ASP A 49 3.55 -8.23 9.95
C ASP A 49 4.71 -7.88 10.90
N GLY A 50 4.40 -7.76 12.19
CA GLY A 50 5.39 -7.43 13.23
C GLY A 50 5.64 -5.95 13.51
N PHE A 51 4.69 -5.04 13.21
CA PHE A 51 4.42 -3.63 13.66
C PHE A 51 5.57 -2.63 13.95
N THR A 52 6.75 -3.08 14.34
CA THR A 52 8.00 -2.32 14.54
C THR A 52 8.46 -1.52 13.33
N GLY A 53 7.88 -1.77 12.16
CA GLY A 53 8.19 -1.11 10.89
C GLY A 53 7.18 -0.05 10.42
N GLY A 54 6.13 0.25 11.18
CA GLY A 54 5.09 1.22 10.77
C GLY A 54 4.31 0.81 9.51
N ILE A 55 3.46 1.70 9.01
CA ILE A 55 2.72 1.52 7.75
C ILE A 55 3.56 2.08 6.61
N LEU A 56 3.76 1.29 5.55
CA LEU A 56 4.42 1.77 4.34
C LEU A 56 3.36 2.33 3.38
N LEU A 57 3.59 3.53 2.86
CA LEU A 57 2.71 4.24 1.96
C LEU A 57 3.48 4.59 0.68
N ASN A 58 2.91 4.26 -0.47
CA ASN A 58 3.40 4.78 -1.74
C ASN A 58 2.24 5.02 -2.72
N GLN A 59 2.53 5.65 -3.85
CA GLN A 59 1.60 5.93 -4.92
C GLN A 59 2.09 5.28 -6.22
N PHE A 60 1.20 4.64 -6.95
CA PHE A 60 1.46 4.09 -8.26
C PHE A 60 0.74 4.92 -9.33
N ILE A 61 1.46 5.46 -10.30
CA ILE A 61 0.92 6.32 -11.35
C ILE A 61 0.51 5.45 -12.54
N LEU A 62 -0.80 5.30 -12.78
CA LEU A 62 -1.36 4.37 -13.77
C LEU A 62 -0.97 4.72 -15.20
N GLY A 63 -0.88 6.00 -15.54
CA GLY A 63 -0.50 6.46 -16.88
C GLY A 63 1.00 6.31 -17.19
N GLN A 64 1.83 6.13 -16.16
CA GLN A 64 3.29 6.02 -16.30
C GLN A 64 3.80 4.60 -15.96
N ASN A 65 2.94 3.75 -15.39
CA ASN A 65 3.27 2.41 -14.90
C ASN A 65 4.49 2.43 -13.95
N GLN A 66 4.53 3.43 -13.06
CA GLN A 66 5.66 3.69 -12.18
C GLN A 66 5.19 4.03 -10.77
N TRP A 67 5.97 3.59 -9.78
CA TRP A 67 5.85 4.05 -8.41
C TRP A 67 6.36 5.49 -8.29
N ASN A 68 5.73 6.26 -7.42
CA ASN A 68 6.30 7.50 -6.93
C ASN A 68 7.62 7.17 -6.19
N THR A 69 8.55 8.11 -6.22
CA THR A 69 9.99 7.87 -6.08
C THR A 69 10.41 7.15 -4.80
N THR A 70 9.65 7.29 -3.71
CA THR A 70 10.03 6.69 -2.41
C THR A 70 8.82 6.26 -1.60
N TRP A 71 8.90 5.03 -1.05
CA TRP A 71 7.99 4.56 -0.02
C TRP A 71 8.12 5.42 1.25
N LYS A 72 7.01 5.99 1.71
CA LYS A 72 6.93 6.72 2.97
C LYS A 72 6.59 5.75 4.09
N LYS A 73 7.34 5.82 5.19
CA LYS A 73 7.02 5.06 6.40
C LYS A 73 6.25 5.97 7.35
N LEU A 74 5.06 5.54 7.77
CA LEU A 74 4.22 6.18 8.77
C LEU A 74 4.39 5.40 10.08
N GLU A 75 5.02 6.03 11.07
CA GLU A 75 5.10 5.47 12.41
C GLU A 75 3.71 5.58 13.06
N LEU A 76 3.22 4.45 13.59
CA LEU A 76 2.04 4.47 14.45
C LEU A 76 2.52 4.85 15.85
N SER A 77 2.43 6.13 16.19
CA SER A 77 2.62 6.56 17.57
C SER A 77 1.44 6.05 18.39
N GLU A 78 1.69 5.26 19.43
CA GLU A 78 0.71 5.06 20.49
C GLU A 78 0.42 6.43 21.10
N THR A 79 -0.77 6.97 20.85
CA THR A 79 -1.28 8.10 21.64
C THR A 79 -1.36 7.62 23.08
N SER A 80 -0.45 8.14 23.90
CA SER A 80 -0.33 7.88 25.34
C SER A 80 -1.52 8.40 26.12
#